data_AF-A0A024T8Z9-F1
#
_entry.id   AF-A0A024T8Z9-F1
#
_cell.length_a   1.000
_cell.length_b   1.000
_cell.length_c   1.000
_cell.angle_alpha   90.00
_cell.angle_beta   90.00
_cell.angle_gamma   90.00
#
_symmetry.space_group_name_H-M   'P 1'
#
loop_
_entity.id
_entity.type
_entity.pdbx_description
1 polymer ?
#
loop_
_entity_poly.entity_id
_entity_poly.type
_entity_poly.pdbx_seq_one_letter_code
_entity_poly.pdbx_strand_id
1 'polypeptide(L)'
;MSIVDVDMLDKKDLKRNLRTVQRYLKRLGYKRGSRRQGVSTYHLSQKNVLARDLYIDLMRPHVGHPSRPHIVYTDESYIHHHYKCHHQSLYDPSDQLDMPPKSKNKGRRYCFVAAILESPTLESRLLAIDIFTGGKSTAKEPQDYHGFAH
;
A
#
# COMPACT_ATOMS: atom_id res chain seq x y z
N MET A 1 29.61 -22.70 -11.79
CA MET A 1 29.01 -21.47 -11.23
C MET A 1 29.02 -20.43 -12.34
N SER A 2 27.88 -20.07 -12.91
CA SER A 2 27.84 -19.05 -13.98
C SER A 2 27.77 -17.67 -13.35
N ILE A 3 28.83 -16.88 -13.48
CA ILE A 3 28.83 -15.47 -13.07
C ILE A 3 28.06 -14.69 -14.14
N VAL A 4 27.03 -13.96 -13.74
CA VAL A 4 26.27 -13.08 -14.62
C VAL A 4 26.80 -11.67 -14.40
N ASP A 5 27.54 -11.16 -15.37
CA ASP A 5 27.92 -9.75 -15.39
C ASP A 5 26.73 -8.90 -15.84
N VAL A 6 26.47 -7.81 -15.13
CA VAL A 6 25.31 -6.93 -15.38
C VAL A 6 25.78 -5.49 -15.41
N ASP A 7 25.56 -4.83 -16.54
CA ASP A 7 25.66 -3.37 -16.59
C ASP A 7 24.41 -2.76 -15.93
N MET A 8 24.63 -2.09 -14.80
CA MET A 8 23.55 -1.47 -14.02
C MET A 8 23.02 -0.18 -14.66
N LEU A 9 23.75 0.41 -15.61
CA LEU A 9 23.36 1.62 -16.31
C LEU A 9 22.55 1.32 -17.59
N ASP A 10 22.74 0.13 -18.18
CA ASP A 10 21.93 -0.32 -19.31
C ASP A 10 20.63 -1.01 -18.86
N LYS A 11 19.51 -0.28 -19.04
CA LYS A 11 18.17 -0.78 -18.75
C LYS A 11 17.80 -2.05 -19.55
N LYS A 12 18.35 -2.26 -20.75
CA LYS A 12 18.08 -3.47 -21.56
C LYS A 12 18.81 -4.67 -20.99
N ASP A 13 20.10 -4.51 -20.68
CA ASP A 13 20.91 -5.55 -20.06
C ASP A 13 20.37 -5.96 -18.69
N LEU A 14 20.02 -4.99 -17.84
CA LEU A 14 19.38 -5.23 -16.55
C LEU A 14 18.09 -6.07 -16.68
N LYS A 15 17.21 -5.74 -17.64
CA LYS A 15 15.97 -6.50 -17.87
C LYS A 15 16.24 -7.92 -18.36
N ARG A 16 17.24 -8.11 -19.23
CA ARG A 16 17.64 -9.43 -19.73
C ARG A 16 18.13 -10.31 -18.58
N ASN A 17 19.07 -9.80 -17.80
CA ASN A 17 19.67 -10.53 -16.68
C ASN A 17 18.65 -10.82 -15.57
N LEU A 18 17.76 -9.87 -15.27
CA LEU A 18 16.64 -10.09 -14.35
C LEU A 18 15.77 -11.28 -14.78
N ARG A 19 15.43 -11.40 -16.07
CA ARG A 19 14.64 -12.54 -16.59
C ARG A 19 15.41 -13.86 -16.46
N THR A 20 16.72 -13.85 -16.69
CA THR A 20 17.59 -15.03 -16.53
C THR A 20 17.58 -15.53 -15.09
N VAL A 21 17.79 -14.63 -14.12
CA VAL A 21 17.75 -14.95 -12.68
C VAL A 21 16.37 -15.46 -12.28
N GLN A 22 15.29 -14.81 -12.74
CA GLN A 22 13.92 -15.26 -12.46
C GLN A 22 13.63 -16.68 -12.96
N ARG A 23 14.09 -17.02 -14.17
CA ARG A 23 13.96 -18.38 -14.73
C ARG A 23 14.76 -19.39 -13.92
N TYR A 24 15.98 -19.04 -13.52
CA TYR A 24 16.83 -19.89 -12.71
C TYR A 24 16.19 -20.20 -11.35
N LEU A 25 15.73 -19.18 -10.63
CA LEU A 25 15.07 -19.35 -9.34
C LEU A 25 13.79 -20.19 -9.45
N LYS A 26 12.99 -19.98 -10.51
CA LYS A 26 11.81 -20.81 -10.78
C LYS A 26 12.20 -22.29 -11.02
N ARG A 27 13.30 -22.53 -11.75
CA ARG A 27 13.82 -23.89 -11.99
C ARG A 27 14.28 -24.57 -10.70
N LEU A 28 14.82 -23.81 -9.76
CA LEU A 28 15.18 -24.30 -8.43
C LEU A 28 13.98 -24.52 -7.50
N GLY A 29 12.75 -24.22 -7.94
CA GLY A 29 11.53 -24.48 -7.18
C GLY A 29 11.07 -23.32 -6.29
N TYR A 30 11.76 -22.17 -6.31
CA TYR A 30 11.35 -20.99 -5.55
C TYR A 30 9.98 -20.46 -6.03
N LYS A 31 9.18 -19.99 -5.09
CA LYS A 31 7.85 -19.40 -5.33
C LYS A 31 7.84 -17.92 -4.92
N ARG A 32 6.96 -17.13 -5.54
CA ARG A 32 6.74 -15.72 -5.20
C ARG A 32 5.52 -15.55 -4.31
N GLY A 33 5.56 -14.55 -3.45
CA GLY A 33 4.48 -14.20 -2.53
C GLY A 33 4.72 -14.75 -1.11
N SER A 34 3.66 -14.79 -0.32
CA SER A 34 3.68 -15.36 1.03
C SER A 34 3.22 -16.82 1.00
N ARG A 35 3.88 -17.69 1.78
CA ARG A 35 3.46 -19.09 1.98
C ARG A 35 2.05 -19.21 2.60
N ARG A 36 1.52 -18.13 3.20
CA ARG A 36 0.17 -18.10 3.78
C ARG A 36 -0.89 -17.79 2.73
N GLN A 37 -1.73 -18.79 2.43
CA GLN A 37 -3.08 -18.58 1.90
C GLN A 37 -3.95 -17.94 2.99
N GLY A 38 -4.71 -16.92 2.64
CA GLY A 38 -5.50 -16.12 3.59
C GLY A 38 -5.35 -14.63 3.34
N VAL A 39 -5.43 -14.21 2.07
CA VAL A 39 -5.76 -12.82 1.78
C VAL A 39 -7.22 -12.68 2.17
N SER A 40 -7.46 -11.99 3.27
CA SER A 40 -8.79 -11.51 3.64
C SER A 40 -9.29 -10.65 2.48
N THR A 41 -10.16 -11.20 1.65
CA THR A 41 -11.03 -10.39 0.83
C THR A 41 -11.89 -9.59 1.79
N TYR A 42 -11.78 -8.27 1.75
CA TYR A 42 -12.67 -7.38 2.50
C TYR A 42 -14.10 -7.61 1.99
N HIS A 43 -14.82 -8.52 2.63
CA HIS A 43 -16.24 -8.73 2.36
C HIS A 43 -17.00 -7.55 2.99
N LEU A 44 -17.59 -6.72 2.14
CA LEU A 44 -18.48 -5.65 2.59
C LEU A 44 -19.78 -6.29 3.12
N SER A 45 -20.28 -5.79 4.25
CA SER A 45 -21.61 -6.18 4.74
C SER A 45 -22.69 -5.66 3.78
N GLN A 46 -23.84 -6.31 3.75
CA GLN A 46 -24.98 -5.87 2.94
C GLN A 46 -25.39 -4.41 3.23
N LYS A 47 -25.34 -4.01 4.51
CA LYS A 47 -25.60 -2.62 4.93
C LYS A 47 -24.63 -1.64 4.27
N ASN A 48 -23.33 -1.96 4.24
CA ASN A 48 -22.31 -1.10 3.65
C ASN A 48 -22.41 -1.05 2.12
N VAL A 49 -22.84 -2.14 1.49
CA VAL A 49 -23.13 -2.17 0.04
C VAL A 49 -24.27 -1.20 -0.27
N LEU A 50 -25.40 -1.29 0.43
CA LEU A 50 -26.54 -0.38 0.22
C LEU A 50 -26.19 1.09 0.46
N ALA A 51 -25.43 1.37 1.52
CA ALA A 51 -24.99 2.74 1.82
C ALA A 51 -24.06 3.30 0.73
N ARG A 52 -23.15 2.45 0.20
CA ARG A 52 -22.27 2.81 -0.90
C ARG A 52 -23.04 3.08 -2.19
N ASP A 53 -24.01 2.23 -2.51
CA ASP A 53 -24.81 2.37 -3.74
C ASP A 53 -25.62 3.67 -3.70
N LEU A 54 -26.28 3.96 -2.56
CA LEU A 54 -26.99 5.22 -2.33
C LEU A 54 -26.06 6.43 -2.49
N TYR A 55 -24.87 6.38 -1.91
CA TYR A 55 -23.88 7.44 -2.04
C TYR A 55 -23.48 7.66 -3.50
N ILE A 56 -23.22 6.59 -4.26
CA ILE A 56 -22.85 6.68 -5.67
C ILE A 56 -23.98 7.28 -6.50
N ASP A 57 -25.22 6.86 -6.28
CA ASP A 57 -26.37 7.40 -7.00
C ASP A 57 -26.55 8.91 -6.75
N LEU A 58 -26.32 9.37 -5.52
CA LEU A 58 -26.36 10.79 -5.17
C LEU A 58 -25.20 11.59 -5.78
N MET A 59 -24.00 11.01 -5.85
CA MET A 59 -22.81 11.71 -6.35
C MET A 59 -22.69 11.70 -7.87
N ARG A 60 -23.26 10.70 -8.56
CA ARG A 60 -23.17 10.52 -10.02
C ARG A 60 -23.46 11.79 -10.83
N PRO A 61 -24.51 12.59 -10.55
CA PRO A 61 -24.79 13.82 -11.30
C PRO A 61 -23.73 14.91 -11.15
N HIS A 62 -22.92 14.87 -10.09
CA HIS A 62 -21.90 15.86 -9.79
C HIS A 62 -20.51 15.48 -10.34
N VAL A 63 -20.32 14.22 -10.75
CA VAL A 63 -19.06 13.76 -11.36
C VAL A 63 -18.92 14.39 -12.74
N GLY A 64 -17.90 15.24 -12.92
CA GLY A 64 -17.60 15.89 -14.20
C GLY A 64 -18.50 17.08 -14.56
N HIS A 65 -19.44 17.49 -13.69
CA HIS A 65 -20.27 18.67 -13.95
C HIS A 65 -19.42 19.96 -13.84
N PRO A 66 -19.51 20.92 -14.78
CA PRO A 66 -18.70 22.14 -14.76
C PRO A 66 -18.89 22.99 -13.50
N SER A 67 -20.10 22.96 -12.92
CA SER A 67 -20.46 23.66 -11.69
C SER A 67 -20.42 22.76 -10.44
N ARG A 68 -19.72 21.63 -10.49
CA ARG A 68 -19.58 20.78 -9.29
C ARG A 68 -18.84 21.54 -8.19
N PRO A 69 -19.15 21.28 -6.91
CA PRO A 69 -18.45 21.92 -5.81
C PRO A 69 -16.96 21.52 -5.82
N HIS A 70 -16.14 22.39 -5.24
CA HIS A 70 -14.76 22.04 -4.91
C HIS A 70 -14.76 20.95 -3.83
N ILE A 71 -14.01 19.88 -4.06
CA ILE A 71 -13.93 18.74 -3.14
C ILE A 71 -12.54 18.73 -2.53
N VAL A 72 -12.47 18.65 -1.20
CA VAL A 72 -11.21 18.44 -0.49
C VAL A 72 -11.22 17.02 0.06
N TYR A 73 -10.36 16.17 -0.49
CA TYR A 73 -10.13 14.83 0.01
C TYR A 73 -9.16 14.89 1.17
N THR A 74 -9.59 14.40 2.32
CA THR A 74 -8.75 14.28 3.51
C THR A 74 -8.67 12.83 3.91
N ASP A 75 -7.46 12.35 4.17
CA ASP A 75 -7.28 11.03 4.76
C ASP A 75 -6.00 10.97 5.57
N GLU A 76 -5.96 9.98 6.45
CA GLU A 76 -4.80 9.59 7.23
C GLU A 76 -4.15 8.35 6.60
N SER A 77 -2.83 8.35 6.52
CA SER A 77 -2.09 7.21 5.98
C SER A 77 -0.81 6.93 6.74
N TYR A 78 -0.48 5.66 6.83
CA TYR A 78 0.65 5.16 7.61
C TYR A 78 1.73 4.57 6.71
N ILE A 79 2.94 5.12 6.79
CA ILE A 79 4.13 4.50 6.22
C ILE A 79 4.84 3.73 7.33
N HIS A 80 4.74 2.40 7.22
CA HIS A 80 5.43 1.51 8.12
C HIS A 80 6.89 1.36 7.69
N HIS A 81 7.82 1.55 8.64
CA HIS A 81 9.25 1.32 8.39
C HIS A 81 9.54 -0.12 7.91
N HIS A 82 8.72 -1.09 8.31
CA HIS A 82 8.81 -2.49 7.88
C HIS A 82 7.69 -2.87 6.91
N TYR A 83 7.51 -2.09 5.83
CA TYR A 83 6.54 -2.43 4.80
C TYR A 83 6.89 -3.78 4.16
N LYS A 84 6.00 -4.76 4.29
CA LYS A 84 6.17 -6.07 3.66
C LYS A 84 5.71 -5.95 2.20
N CYS A 85 6.63 -6.11 1.25
CA CYS A 85 6.24 -6.24 -0.15
C CYS A 85 5.65 -7.65 -0.39
N HIS A 86 4.37 -7.82 -0.06
CA HIS A 86 3.68 -9.11 0.01
C HIS A 86 3.71 -9.94 -1.28
N HIS A 87 3.98 -9.32 -2.44
CA HIS A 87 3.96 -9.97 -3.76
C HIS A 87 5.34 -10.10 -4.42
N GLN A 88 6.40 -9.53 -3.83
CA GLN A 88 7.75 -9.59 -4.41
C GLN A 88 8.70 -10.50 -3.65
N SER A 89 8.35 -10.92 -2.43
CA SER A 89 9.14 -11.89 -1.67
C SER A 89 9.23 -13.23 -2.41
N LEU A 90 10.43 -13.82 -2.43
CA LEU A 90 10.71 -15.16 -2.89
C LEU A 90 10.86 -16.07 -1.67
N TYR A 91 10.35 -17.30 -1.74
CA TYR A 91 10.53 -18.31 -0.70
C TYR A 91 10.80 -19.68 -1.34
N ASP A 92 11.63 -20.49 -0.67
CA ASP A 92 11.80 -21.91 -1.02
C ASP A 92 10.70 -22.73 -0.31
N PRO A 93 9.85 -23.47 -1.04
CA PRO A 93 8.83 -24.32 -0.44
C PRO A 93 9.41 -25.46 0.42
N SER A 94 10.64 -25.90 0.14
CA SER A 94 11.31 -27.01 0.82
C SER A 94 12.07 -26.57 2.06
N ASP A 95 12.30 -25.27 2.22
CA ASP A 95 12.94 -24.72 3.41
C ASP A 95 11.95 -24.76 4.59
N GLN A 96 12.14 -25.75 5.45
CA GLN A 96 11.37 -25.95 6.69
C GLN A 96 11.92 -25.11 7.85
N LEU A 97 13.12 -24.55 7.70
CA LEU A 97 13.80 -23.74 8.72
C LEU A 97 13.63 -22.23 8.47
N ASP A 98 13.26 -21.82 7.24
CA ASP A 98 12.81 -20.47 6.90
C ASP A 98 11.44 -20.17 7.54
N MET A 99 11.47 -20.02 8.86
CA MET A 99 10.37 -19.49 9.63
C MET A 99 10.30 -18.00 9.33
N PRO A 100 9.22 -17.51 8.68
CA PRO A 100 9.12 -16.11 8.34
C PRO A 100 9.22 -15.31 9.65
N PRO A 101 10.10 -14.30 9.73
CA PRO A 101 10.25 -13.52 10.94
C PRO A 101 8.87 -12.99 11.35
N LYS A 102 8.50 -13.27 12.62
CA LYS A 102 7.26 -12.74 13.21
C LYS A 102 7.17 -11.27 12.82
N SER A 103 6.05 -10.90 12.23
CA SER A 103 5.86 -9.53 11.77
C SER A 103 6.09 -8.60 12.97
N LYS A 104 7.08 -7.71 12.85
CA LYS A 104 7.29 -6.64 13.84
C LYS A 104 6.15 -5.65 13.69
N ASN A 105 4.98 -6.02 14.22
CA ASN A 105 3.73 -5.25 14.11
C ASN A 105 3.77 -3.94 14.91
N LYS A 106 4.89 -3.62 15.56
CA LYS A 106 5.09 -2.38 16.33
C LYS A 106 6.51 -1.88 16.09
N GLY A 107 6.64 -1.01 15.08
CA GLY A 107 7.86 -0.25 14.78
C GLY A 107 7.52 1.24 14.66
N ARG A 108 8.53 2.09 14.42
CA ARG A 108 8.29 3.51 14.09
C ARG A 108 7.39 3.59 12.85
N ARG A 109 6.32 4.37 12.96
CA ARG A 109 5.39 4.66 11.86
C ARG A 109 5.50 6.14 11.56
N TYR A 110 5.64 6.50 10.29
CA TYR A 110 5.28 7.84 9.87
C TYR A 110 3.79 7.82 9.61
N CYS A 111 3.06 8.66 10.31
CA CYS A 111 1.70 8.98 9.96
C CYS A 111 1.72 10.32 9.23
N PHE A 112 0.88 10.44 8.21
CA PHE A 112 0.62 11.71 7.57
C PHE A 112 -0.87 11.88 7.35
N VAL A 113 -1.32 13.12 7.53
CA VAL A 113 -2.67 13.56 7.14
C VAL A 113 -2.48 14.52 5.99
N ALA A 114 -3.21 14.31 4.90
CA ALA A 114 -3.14 15.16 3.72
C ALA A 114 -4.52 15.62 3.31
N ALA A 115 -4.63 16.88 2.89
CA ALA A 115 -5.82 17.46 2.28
C ALA A 115 -5.50 17.78 0.82
N ILE A 116 -6.21 17.16 -0.12
CA ILE A 116 -6.01 17.31 -1.57
C ILE A 116 -7.26 17.92 -2.18
N LEU A 117 -7.10 19.04 -2.88
CA LEU A 117 -8.17 19.72 -3.60
C LEU A 117 -8.38 19.08 -4.98
N GLU A 118 -9.63 18.73 -5.28
CA GLU A 118 -10.15 18.56 -6.64
C GLU A 118 -11.13 19.70 -6.96
N SER A 119 -10.92 20.35 -8.09
CA SER A 119 -11.68 21.52 -8.52
C SER A 119 -11.96 21.48 -10.02
N PRO A 120 -13.13 21.93 -10.49
CA PRO A 120 -13.36 22.11 -11.92
C PRO A 120 -12.61 23.32 -12.52
N THR A 121 -12.22 24.29 -11.70
CA THR A 121 -11.62 25.56 -12.15
C THR A 121 -10.15 25.71 -11.78
N LEU A 122 -9.61 24.81 -10.96
CA LEU A 122 -8.24 24.88 -10.45
C LEU A 122 -7.57 23.52 -10.66
N GLU A 123 -6.27 23.55 -10.94
CA GLU A 123 -5.43 22.35 -10.94
C GLU A 123 -5.46 21.66 -9.57
N SER A 124 -5.46 20.33 -9.59
CA SER A 124 -5.43 19.52 -8.37
C SER A 124 -4.16 19.83 -7.56
N ARG A 125 -4.32 20.08 -6.26
CA ARG A 125 -3.20 20.50 -5.40
C ARG A 125 -3.33 20.02 -3.96
N LEU A 126 -2.18 19.81 -3.34
CA LEU A 126 -2.06 19.57 -1.90
C LEU A 126 -2.32 20.88 -1.14
N LEU A 127 -3.39 20.94 -0.34
CA LEU A 127 -3.74 22.09 0.48
C LEU A 127 -3.03 22.11 1.82
N ALA A 128 -2.92 20.94 2.44
CA ALA A 128 -2.27 20.78 3.73
C ALA A 128 -1.66 19.39 3.83
N ILE A 129 -0.54 19.31 4.54
CA ILE A 129 0.07 18.05 4.94
C ILE A 129 0.63 18.22 6.34
N ASP A 130 0.34 17.28 7.22
CA ASP A 130 1.00 17.15 8.51
C ASP A 130 1.62 15.75 8.60
N ILE A 131 2.86 15.67 9.08
CA ILE A 131 3.62 14.44 9.17
C ILE A 131 4.14 14.31 10.59
N PHE A 132 3.80 13.20 11.24
CA PHE A 132 4.24 12.90 12.59
C PHE A 132 4.72 11.45 12.74
N THR A 133 5.62 11.23 13.68
CA THR A 133 6.15 9.90 13.97
C THR A 133 5.42 9.27 15.14
N GLY A 134 4.71 8.17 14.89
CA GLY A 134 4.20 7.29 15.93
C GLY A 134 5.27 6.30 16.40
N GLY A 135 5.52 6.23 17.71
CA GLY A 135 6.50 5.36 18.35
C GLY A 135 6.61 5.68 19.84
N LYS A 136 7.31 4.85 20.63
CA LYS A 136 7.48 5.00 22.10
C LYS A 136 8.25 6.28 22.49
N SER A 137 7.65 7.44 22.27
CA SER A 137 7.98 8.70 22.90
C SER A 137 6.99 8.87 24.04
N THR A 138 7.49 9.11 25.26
CA THR A 138 6.67 9.39 26.45
C THR A 138 5.87 10.68 26.36
N ALA A 139 6.01 11.43 25.27
CA ALA A 139 5.19 12.58 24.94
C ALA A 139 4.46 12.32 23.63
N LYS A 140 3.12 12.25 23.71
CA LYS A 140 2.15 12.21 22.61
C LYS A 140 2.13 10.91 21.80
N GLU A 141 1.42 9.91 22.34
CA GLU A 141 0.84 8.88 21.47
C GLU A 141 -0.13 9.56 20.48
N PRO A 142 -0.07 9.23 19.17
CA PRO A 142 -1.10 9.66 18.26
C PRO A 142 -2.41 8.98 18.64
N GLN A 143 -3.42 9.78 18.93
CA GLN A 143 -4.78 9.31 19.21
C GLN A 143 -5.31 8.65 17.94
N ASP A 144 -5.81 7.42 18.06
CA ASP A 144 -6.51 6.73 16.99
C ASP A 144 -7.84 7.46 16.73
N TYR A 145 -7.89 8.28 15.68
CA TYR A 145 -9.07 9.09 15.35
C TYR A 145 -10.24 8.25 14.80
N HIS A 146 -10.03 6.96 14.53
CA HIS A 146 -11.08 6.07 14.03
C HIS A 146 -12.02 5.54 15.13
N GLY A 147 -11.76 5.89 16.41
CA GLY A 147 -12.59 5.49 17.56
C GLY A 147 -13.89 6.27 17.75
N PHE A 148 -14.18 7.31 16.94
CA PHE A 148 -15.35 8.19 17.12
C PHE A 148 -16.48 7.92 16.11
N ALA A 149 -16.83 6.64 15.91
CA ALA A 149 -18.07 6.28 15.20
C ALA A 149 -18.76 5.10 15.90
N HIS A 150 -19.50 5.39 16.97
CA HIS A 150 -20.53 4.53 17.55
C HIS A 150 -21.83 5.31 17.68
#